data_AF-A0A928U3I6-F1
#
_entry.id   AF-A0A928U3I6-F1
#
_cell.length_a   1.000
_cell.length_b   1.000
_cell.length_c   1.000
_cell.angle_alpha   90.00
_cell.angle_beta   90.00
_cell.angle_gamma   90.00
#
_symmetry.space_group_name_H-M   'P 1'
#
loop_
_entity.id
_entity.type
_entity.pdbx_description
1 polymer ?
#
loop_
_entity_poly.entity_id
_entity_poly.type
_entity_poly.pdbx_seq_one_letter_code
_entity_poly.pdbx_strand_id
1 'polypeptide(L)'
;MATGDERSVAISELGEYAQTGQIHWSADGGTAVLTLIHNTCLPTENNSIVRINLEEMTATTLIGKDDGRLQILDWPEPAQPEIRLIDKDGNRWWLEIHSGELTQEE
;
A
#
# COMPACT_ATOMS: atom_id res chain seq x y z
N MET A 1 23.88 21.61 2.98
CA MET A 1 23.76 20.33 3.69
C MET A 1 22.35 20.28 4.25
N ALA A 2 21.54 19.31 3.85
CA ALA A 2 20.25 19.09 4.49
C ALA A 2 20.50 18.27 5.76
N THR A 3 19.98 18.74 6.89
CA THR A 3 19.90 17.99 8.16
C THR A 3 18.45 17.57 8.34
N GLY A 4 18.20 16.32 8.73
CA GLY A 4 16.86 15.80 9.00
C GLY A 4 16.90 14.79 10.14
N ASP A 5 15.82 14.75 10.92
CA ASP A 5 15.63 13.76 11.98
C ASP A 5 15.06 12.49 11.36
N GLU A 6 15.79 11.38 11.50
CA GLU A 6 15.30 10.07 11.08
C GLU A 6 14.26 9.56 12.07
N ARG A 7 13.16 9.01 11.54
CA ARG A 7 12.11 8.35 12.33
C ARG A 7 11.71 7.05 11.65
N SER A 8 11.20 6.10 12.44
CA SER A 8 10.81 4.78 11.94
C SER A 8 9.39 4.44 12.34
N VAL A 9 8.63 3.85 11.39
CA VAL A 9 7.31 3.25 11.64
C VAL A 9 7.47 1.73 11.59
N ALA A 10 7.02 1.04 12.64
CA ALA A 10 6.96 -0.42 12.63
C ALA A 10 5.69 -0.88 11.91
N ILE A 11 5.84 -1.80 10.95
CA ILE A 11 4.71 -2.46 10.29
C ILE A 11 4.60 -3.86 10.89
N SER A 12 3.66 -4.03 11.82
CA SER A 12 3.50 -5.26 12.61
C SER A 12 3.06 -6.47 11.79
N GLU A 13 2.50 -6.28 10.60
CA GLU A 13 2.01 -7.35 9.72
C GLU A 13 3.08 -7.90 8.77
N LEU A 14 4.33 -7.43 8.88
CA LEU A 14 5.49 -8.02 8.22
C LEU A 14 5.75 -9.40 8.84
N GLY A 15 5.17 -10.44 8.24
CA GLY A 15 5.62 -11.80 8.49
C GLY A 15 7.12 -11.94 8.16
N GLU A 16 7.76 -13.01 8.66
CA GLU A 16 9.21 -13.25 8.53
C GLU A 16 9.73 -13.23 7.07
N TYR A 17 8.85 -13.39 6.08
CA TYR A 17 9.16 -13.41 4.65
C TYR A 17 8.40 -12.36 3.84
N ALA A 18 8.19 -11.17 4.41
CA ALA A 18 7.59 -10.04 3.71
C ALA A 18 8.68 -9.12 3.13
N GLN A 19 8.50 -8.71 1.88
CA GLN A 19 9.33 -7.69 1.23
C GLN A 19 8.47 -6.48 0.88
N THR A 20 9.06 -5.29 0.95
CA THR A 20 8.43 -4.06 0.47
C THR A 20 8.50 -4.02 -1.05
N GLY A 21 7.33 -3.93 -1.69
CA GLY A 21 7.18 -3.64 -3.11
C GLY A 21 7.20 -2.14 -3.38
N GLN A 22 6.28 -1.68 -4.23
CA GLN A 22 6.16 -0.26 -4.58
C GLN A 22 5.69 0.57 -3.38
N ILE A 23 6.21 1.81 -3.29
CA ILE A 23 5.82 2.82 -2.32
C ILE A 23 5.34 4.04 -3.10
N HIS A 24 4.14 4.52 -2.77
CA HIS A 24 3.53 5.71 -3.34
C HIS A 24 3.29 6.73 -2.23
N TRP A 25 3.68 7.97 -2.46
CA TRP A 25 3.54 9.07 -1.50
C TRP A 25 2.36 9.95 -1.89
N SER A 26 1.60 10.43 -0.92
CA SER A 26 0.62 11.50 -1.14
C SER A 26 1.32 12.79 -1.55
N ALA A 27 0.61 13.67 -2.25
CA ALA A 27 1.18 14.93 -2.71
C ALA A 27 1.58 15.88 -1.57
N ASP A 28 0.88 15.78 -0.43
CA ASP A 28 1.19 16.55 0.79
C ASP A 28 2.33 15.95 1.63
N GLY A 29 2.81 14.75 1.28
CA GLY A 29 3.85 14.03 2.01
C GLY A 29 3.46 13.53 3.40
N GLY A 30 2.17 13.62 3.78
CA GLY A 30 1.66 13.16 5.08
C GLY A 30 1.32 11.66 5.12
N THR A 31 1.14 11.04 3.95
CA THR A 31 0.75 9.64 3.81
C THR A 31 1.63 8.93 2.79
N ALA A 32 1.93 7.65 3.05
CA ALA A 32 2.44 6.75 2.04
C ALA A 32 1.58 5.50 1.97
N VAL A 33 1.41 4.92 0.78
CA VAL A 33 0.82 3.59 0.61
C VAL A 33 1.87 2.69 -0.02
N LEU A 34 1.99 1.48 0.50
CA LEU A 34 2.95 0.50 0.01
C LEU A 34 2.33 -0.86 -0.17
N THR A 35 2.90 -1.62 -1.10
CA THR A 35 2.59 -3.04 -1.26
C THR A 35 3.58 -3.86 -0.45
N LEU A 36 3.08 -4.78 0.37
CA LEU A 36 3.87 -5.84 0.98
C LEU A 36 3.70 -7.13 0.18
N ILE A 37 4.80 -7.72 -0.25
CA ILE A 37 4.82 -8.99 -0.97
C ILE A 37 5.20 -10.07 0.06
N HIS A 38 4.29 -10.99 0.33
CA HIS A 38 4.49 -12.08 1.29
C HIS A 38 4.91 -13.34 0.57
N ASN A 39 5.67 -14.19 1.28
CA ASN A 39 6.08 -15.51 0.77
C ASN A 39 6.84 -15.40 -0.56
N THR A 40 7.64 -14.36 -0.72
CA THR A 40 8.49 -14.19 -1.91
C THR A 40 9.27 -15.48 -2.17
N CYS A 41 9.23 -15.96 -3.42
CA CYS A 41 9.82 -17.23 -3.87
C CYS A 41 9.02 -18.51 -3.56
N LEU A 42 7.80 -18.40 -3.03
CA LEU A 42 6.87 -19.53 -2.88
C LEU A 42 5.70 -19.43 -3.87
N PRO A 43 5.04 -20.54 -4.23
CA PRO A 43 3.92 -20.54 -5.18
C PRO A 43 2.72 -19.70 -4.72
N THR A 44 2.53 -19.57 -3.40
CA THR A 44 1.45 -18.83 -2.73
C THR A 44 1.92 -17.43 -2.34
N GLU A 45 2.44 -16.70 -3.32
CA GLU A 45 2.75 -15.28 -3.18
C GLU A 45 1.46 -14.48 -3.12
N ASN A 46 1.34 -13.71 -2.03
CA ASN A 46 0.17 -12.89 -1.71
C ASN A 46 0.63 -11.47 -1.41
N ASN A 47 -0.22 -10.49 -1.72
CA ASN A 47 0.08 -9.09 -1.46
C ASN A 47 -0.76 -8.56 -0.31
N SER A 48 -0.25 -7.55 0.38
CA SER A 48 -1.04 -6.67 1.24
C SER A 48 -0.79 -5.24 0.86
N ILE A 49 -1.78 -4.38 1.08
CA ILE A 49 -1.65 -2.94 0.85
C ILE A 49 -1.74 -2.26 2.21
N VAL A 50 -0.71 -1.49 2.54
CA VAL A 50 -0.55 -0.83 3.83
C VAL A 50 -0.46 0.67 3.63
N ARG A 51 -1.26 1.42 4.38
CA ARG A 51 -1.13 2.86 4.54
C ARG A 51 -0.22 3.18 5.71
N ILE A 52 0.70 4.10 5.53
CA ILE A 52 1.49 4.75 6.57
C ILE A 52 0.99 6.19 6.72
N ASN A 53 0.53 6.54 7.92
CA ASN A 53 0.33 7.93 8.32
C ASN A 53 1.63 8.42 8.97
N LEU A 54 2.25 9.44 8.39
CA LEU A 54 3.57 9.94 8.80
C LEU A 54 3.49 11.01 9.90
N GLU A 55 2.32 11.65 10.07
CA GLU A 55 2.06 12.55 11.18
C GLU A 55 1.91 11.75 12.48
N GLU A 56 1.09 10.70 12.43
CA GLU A 56 0.83 9.82 13.58
C GLU A 56 1.90 8.72 13.77
N MET A 57 2.76 8.53 12.77
CA MET A 57 3.75 7.45 12.73
C MET A 57 3.12 6.06 12.89
N THR A 58 1.97 5.85 12.24
CA THR A 58 1.18 4.61 12.31
C THR A 58 1.12 3.91 10.96
N ALA A 59 1.02 2.59 10.98
CA ALA A 59 0.75 1.76 9.82
C ALA A 59 -0.62 1.10 9.96
N THR A 60 -1.37 1.01 8.86
CA THR A 60 -2.69 0.39 8.80
C THR A 60 -2.76 -0.48 7.55
N THR A 61 -3.02 -1.77 7.70
CA THR A 61 -3.34 -2.62 6.54
C THR A 61 -4.72 -2.26 6.02
N LEU A 62 -4.78 -1.81 4.75
CA LEU A 62 -6.01 -1.54 4.02
C LEU A 62 -6.54 -2.82 3.39
N ILE A 63 -5.66 -3.60 2.77
CA ILE A 63 -5.98 -4.90 2.18
C ILE A 63 -5.05 -5.94 2.81
N GLY A 64 -5.66 -6.93 3.47
CA GLY A 64 -4.95 -8.07 4.06
C GLY A 64 -4.28 -8.95 3.00
N LYS A 65 -3.71 -10.10 3.40
CA LYS A 65 -3.06 -11.05 2.50
C LYS A 65 -4.05 -11.54 1.43
N ASP A 66 -4.08 -10.86 0.30
CA ASP A 66 -4.98 -11.10 -0.80
C ASP A 66 -4.31 -11.99 -1.85
N ASP A 67 -5.07 -13.00 -2.31
CA ASP A 67 -4.67 -13.93 -3.36
C ASP A 67 -4.86 -13.31 -4.76
N GLY A 68 -5.61 -12.20 -4.86
CA GLY A 68 -5.81 -11.42 -6.09
C GLY A 68 -4.56 -10.70 -6.60
N ARG A 69 -3.51 -10.63 -5.77
CA ARG A 69 -2.23 -9.97 -6.08
C ARG A 69 -2.43 -8.54 -6.58
N LEU A 70 -3.28 -7.79 -5.88
CA LEU A 70 -3.48 -6.37 -6.18
C LEU A 70 -2.13 -5.63 -6.15
N GLN A 71 -1.91 -4.82 -7.18
CA GLN A 71 -0.74 -3.95 -7.33
C GLN A 71 -1.21 -2.51 -7.50
N ILE A 72 -0.44 -1.55 -6.97
CA ILE A 72 -0.74 -0.13 -7.11
C ILE A 72 -0.35 0.30 -8.53
N LEU A 73 -1.32 0.78 -9.29
CA LEU A 73 -1.10 1.30 -10.63
C LEU A 73 -0.65 2.76 -10.56
N ASP A 74 -1.43 3.60 -9.87
CA ASP A 74 -1.10 4.98 -9.57
C ASP A 74 -1.96 5.54 -8.44
N TRP A 75 -1.60 6.76 -8.01
CA TRP A 75 -2.36 7.55 -7.05
C TRP A 75 -2.63 8.92 -7.67
N PRO A 76 -3.85 9.18 -8.17
CA PRO A 76 -4.22 10.42 -8.87
C PRO A 76 -4.42 11.63 -7.92
N GLU A 77 -3.53 11.79 -6.94
CA GLU A 77 -3.45 12.97 -6.07
C GLU A 77 -3.18 14.25 -6.87
N PRO A 78 -3.59 15.42 -6.37
CA PRO A 78 -4.23 15.66 -5.06
C PRO A 78 -5.77 15.57 -5.09
N ALA A 79 -6.36 15.00 -6.14
CA ALA A 79 -7.78 15.17 -6.40
C ALA A 79 -8.69 14.18 -5.64
N GLN A 80 -8.18 13.03 -5.20
CA GLN A 80 -9.00 11.91 -4.72
C GLN A 80 -8.29 11.09 -3.63
N PRO A 81 -9.01 10.69 -2.56
CA PRO A 81 -8.48 9.82 -1.51
C PRO A 81 -8.43 8.34 -1.95
N GLU A 82 -8.43 8.07 -3.25
CA GLU A 82 -8.49 6.74 -3.83
C GLU A 82 -7.23 6.46 -4.65
N ILE A 83 -6.69 5.25 -4.48
CA ILE A 83 -5.60 4.75 -5.32
C ILE A 83 -6.14 3.76 -6.33
N ARG A 84 -5.56 3.76 -7.54
CA ARG A 84 -5.88 2.75 -8.54
C ARG A 84 -5.02 1.53 -8.34
N LEU A 85 -5.69 0.38 -8.35
CA LEU A 85 -5.07 -0.93 -8.31
C LEU A 85 -5.37 -1.70 -9.58
N ILE A 86 -4.53 -2.69 -9.85
CA ILE A 86 -4.75 -3.71 -10.87
C ILE A 86 -4.52 -5.08 -10.27
N ASP A 87 -5.40 -6.04 -10.58
CA ASP A 87 -5.21 -7.44 -10.20
C ASP A 87 -4.44 -8.22 -11.28
N LYS A 88 -4.10 -9.48 -10.98
CA LYS A 88 -3.39 -10.36 -11.92
C LYS A 88 -4.15 -10.66 -13.22
N ASP A 89 -5.48 -10.53 -13.21
CA ASP A 89 -6.36 -10.82 -14.34
C ASP A 89 -6.60 -9.56 -15.19
N GLY A 90 -6.06 -8.42 -14.76
CA GLY A 90 -6.11 -7.14 -15.45
C GLY A 90 -7.32 -6.28 -15.08
N ASN A 91 -8.16 -6.70 -14.12
CA ASN A 91 -9.24 -5.84 -13.64
C ASN A 91 -8.67 -4.71 -12.80
N ARG A 92 -9.32 -3.56 -12.88
CA ARG A 92 -8.91 -2.36 -12.18
C ARG A 92 -9.86 -2.04 -11.05
N TRP A 93 -9.30 -1.46 -10.00
CA TRP A 93 -10.01 -1.20 -8.75
C TRP A 93 -9.61 0.16 -8.19
N TRP A 94 -10.56 0.82 -7.55
CA TRP A 94 -10.35 1.96 -6.68
C TRP A 94 -10.30 1.47 -5.24
N LEU A 95 -9.25 1.86 -4.51
CA LEU A 95 -9.12 1.62 -3.07
C LEU A 95 -9.16 2.96 -2.34
N GLU A 96 -10.15 3.14 -1.48
CA GLU A 96 -10.25 4.32 -0.61
C GLU A 96 -9.26 4.19 0.56
N ILE A 97 -8.36 5.16 0.69
CA ILE A 97 -7.19 5.05 1.58
C ILE A 97 -7.53 5.16 3.06
N HIS A 98 -8.68 5.73 3.43
CA HIS A 98 -9.05 5.90 4.84
C HIS A 98 -9.73 4.66 5.42
N SER A 99 -10.60 4.04 4.64
CA SER A 99 -11.48 2.93 4.99
C SER A 99 -10.99 1.57 4.52
N GLY A 100 -10.18 1.52 3.45
CA GLY A 100 -9.81 0.28 2.78
C GLY A 100 -10.94 -0.30 1.91
N GLU A 101 -11.99 0.47 1.62
CA GLU A 101 -13.07 0.05 0.73
C GLU A 101 -12.55 -0.11 -0.71
N LEU A 102 -12.88 -1.24 -1.33
CA LEU A 102 -12.45 -1.60 -2.68
C LEU A 102 -13.65 -1.62 -3.63
N THR A 103 -13.58 -0.83 -4.69
CA THR A 103 -14.63 -0.75 -5.74
C THR A 103 -14.02 -1.05 -7.11
N GLN A 104 -14.68 -1.85 -7.93
CA GLN A 104 -14.19 -2.14 -9.28
C GLN A 104 -14.36 -0.92 -10.21
N GLU A 105 -13.37 -0.61 -11.04
CA GLU A 105 -13.46 0.42 -12.09
C GLU A 105 -14.27 -0.15 -13.28
N GLU A 106 -15.29 0.59 -13.74
CA GLU A 106 -16.16 0.21 -14.88
C GLU A 106 -15.47 0.33 -16.25
#